data_AF-A0A8J2XDY2-F1
#
_entry.id   AF-A0A8J2XDY2-F1
#
_cell.length_a   1.000
_cell.length_b   1.000
_cell.length_c   1.000
_cell.angle_alpha   90.00
_cell.angle_beta   90.00
_cell.angle_gamma   90.00
#
_symmetry.space_group_name_H-M   'P 1'
#
loop_
_entity.id
_entity.type
_entity.pdbx_description
1 polymer ?
#
loop_
_entity_poly.entity_id
_entity_poly.type
_entity_poly.pdbx_seq_one_letter_code
_entity_poly.pdbx_strand_id
1 'polypeptide(L)' 'MAETYLLEKLKSVEQTYYELTRRLADPDIATKPGELQKVAQARSSLEETVEVYDAWKKTQED' A
#
# COMPACT_ATOMS: atom_id res chain seq x y z
N MET A 1 8.68 20.09 10.78
CA MET A 1 8.80 18.96 11.74
C MET A 1 7.60 18.01 11.64
N ALA A 2 6.35 18.46 11.83
CA ALA A 2 5.16 17.59 11.68
C ALA A 2 4.90 17.11 10.24
N GLU A 3 5.18 17.99 9.27
CA GLU A 3 5.02 17.69 7.83
C GLU A 3 5.94 16.56 7.35
N THR A 4 7.22 16.60 7.69
CA THR A 4 8.20 15.55 7.37
C THR A 4 7.79 14.19 7.93
N TYR A 5 7.33 14.17 9.19
CA TYR A 5 6.86 12.94 9.82
C TYR A 5 5.62 12.35 9.11
N LEU A 6 4.67 13.20 8.69
CA LEU A 6 3.50 12.74 7.96
C LEU A 6 3.88 12.15 6.60
N LEU A 7 4.81 12.77 5.87
CA LEU A 7 5.33 12.26 4.60
C LEU A 7 6.04 10.91 4.77
N GLU A 8 6.83 10.73 5.84
CA GLU A 8 7.44 9.45 6.16
C GLU A 8 6.39 8.36 6.46
N LYS A 9 5.29 8.71 7.11
CA LYS A 9 4.17 7.78 7.35
C LYS A 9 3.45 7.39 6.07
N LEU A 10 3.19 8.34 5.17
CA LEU A 10 2.59 8.05 3.86
C LEU A 10 3.50 7.12 3.04
N LYS A 11 4.82 7.36 3.04
CA LYS A 11 5.80 6.47 2.42
C LYS A 11 5.78 5.06 3.02
N SER A 12 5.64 4.92 4.34
CA SER A 12 5.53 3.61 5.00
C SER A 12 4.23 2.87 4.64
N VAL A 13 3.12 3.59 4.50
CA VAL A 13 1.83 3.05 4.03
C VAL A 13 1.96 2.52 2.60
N GLU A 14 2.53 3.32 1.70
CA GLU A 14 2.83 2.94 0.32
C GLU A 14 3.70 1.67 0.24
N GLN A 15 4.79 1.60 1.01
CA GLN A 15 5.65 0.41 1.06
C GLN A 15 4.87 -0.85 1.49
N THR A 16 4.01 -0.71 2.50
CA THR A 16 3.18 -1.80 3.00
C THR A 16 2.18 -2.26 1.94
N TYR A 17 1.53 -1.32 1.25
CA TYR A 17 0.60 -1.62 0.17
C TYR A 17 1.25 -2.41 -0.97
N TYR A 18 2.45 -2.02 -1.40
CA TYR A 18 3.17 -2.76 -2.45
C TYR A 18 3.64 -4.14 -1.98
N GLU A 19 4.03 -4.29 -0.72
CA GLU A 19 4.35 -5.59 -0.14
C GLU A 19 3.12 -6.51 -0.11
N LEU A 20 1.97 -6.01 0.32
CA LEU A 20 0.72 -6.78 0.28
C LEU A 20 0.34 -7.15 -1.15
N THR A 21 0.55 -6.25 -2.12
CA THR A 21 0.33 -6.52 -3.54
C THR A 21 1.24 -7.64 -4.04
N ARG A 22 2.52 -7.67 -3.64
CA ARG A 22 3.43 -8.80 -3.94
C ARG A 22 2.95 -10.10 -3.32
N ARG A 23 2.51 -10.07 -2.06
CA ARG A 23 1.99 -11.26 -1.35
C ARG A 23 0.73 -11.84 -1.98
N LEU A 24 -0.09 -11.04 -2.67
CA LEU A 24 -1.22 -11.58 -3.44
C LEU A 24 -0.78 -12.45 -4.63
N ALA A 25 0.42 -12.23 -5.16
CA ALA A 25 1.00 -13.01 -6.24
C ALA A 25 1.84 -14.21 -5.75
N ASP A 26 2.07 -14.33 -4.44
CA ASP A 26 2.83 -15.42 -3.83
C ASP A 26 2.01 -16.73 -3.88
N PRO A 27 2.49 -17.80 -4.52
CA PRO A 27 1.81 -19.10 -4.55
C PRO A 27 1.46 -19.65 -3.17
N ASP A 28 2.29 -19.39 -2.15
CA ASP A 28 2.06 -19.86 -0.78
C ASP A 28 0.88 -19.16 -0.09
N ILE A 29 0.47 -18.00 -0.60
CA ILE A 29 -0.71 -17.23 -0.17
C ILE A 29 -1.88 -17.49 -1.12
N ALA A 30 -1.65 -17.46 -2.43
CA ALA A 30 -2.67 -17.61 -3.46
C ALA A 30 -3.41 -18.95 -3.39
N THR A 31 -2.75 -19.99 -2.90
CA THR A 31 -3.35 -21.33 -2.68
C THR A 31 -4.14 -21.46 -1.37
N LYS A 32 -4.13 -20.43 -0.51
CA LYS A 32 -4.79 -20.43 0.81
C LYS A 32 -5.89 -19.37 0.85
N PRO A 33 -7.17 -19.71 0.56
CA PRO A 33 -8.24 -18.72 0.39
C PRO A 33 -8.42 -17.75 1.56
N GLY A 34 -8.31 -18.23 2.80
CA GLY A 34 -8.43 -17.37 3.99
C GLY A 34 -7.27 -16.38 4.15
N GLU A 35 -6.04 -16.78 3.81
CA GLU A 35 -4.89 -15.88 3.85
C GLU A 35 -4.91 -14.90 2.68
N LEU A 36 -5.28 -15.37 1.48
CA LEU A 36 -5.49 -14.51 0.32
C LEU A 36 -6.52 -13.42 0.61
N GLN A 37 -7.67 -13.78 1.21
CA GLN A 37 -8.71 -12.81 1.56
C GLN A 37 -8.21 -11.77 2.57
N LYS A 38 -7.49 -12.18 3.62
CA LYS A 38 -6.92 -11.26 4.61
C LYS A 38 -5.93 -10.28 3.97
N VAL A 39 -5.03 -10.78 3.12
CA VAL A 39 -4.06 -9.94 2.41
C VAL A 39 -4.76 -8.98 1.46
N ALA A 40 -5.79 -9.44 0.74
CA ALA A 40 -6.56 -8.60 -0.18
C ALA A 40 -7.31 -7.48 0.55
N GLN A 41 -7.94 -7.80 1.68
CA GLN A 41 -8.62 -6.80 2.52
C GLN A 41 -7.64 -5.79 3.10
N ALA A 42 -6.49 -6.24 3.61
CA ALA A 42 -5.45 -5.35 4.12
C ALA A 42 -4.92 -4.42 3.02
N ARG A 43 -4.63 -4.95 1.81
CA ARG A 43 -4.19 -4.13 0.66
C ARG A 43 -5.26 -3.08 0.32
N SER A 44 -6.51 -3.50 0.15
CA SER A 44 -7.61 -2.62 -0.25
C SER A 44 -7.83 -1.48 0.75
N SER A 45 -7.65 -1.74 2.05
CA SER A 45 -7.76 -0.69 3.08
C SER A 45 -6.73 0.44 2.97
N LEU A 46 -5.64 0.23 2.22
CA LEU A 46 -4.58 1.23 2.01
C LEU A 46 -4.65 1.89 0.62
N GLU A 47 -5.47 1.37 -0.30
CA GLU A 47 -5.46 1.72 -1.73
C GLU A 47 -5.72 3.21 -1.97
N GLU A 48 -6.82 3.75 -1.43
CA GLU A 48 -7.16 5.17 -1.60
C GLU A 48 -6.05 6.10 -1.07
N THR A 49 -5.43 5.77 0.06
CA THR A 49 -4.35 6.59 0.63
C THR A 49 -3.13 6.60 -0.27
N VAL A 50 -2.77 5.46 -0.86
CA VAL A 50 -1.65 5.35 -1.78
C VAL A 50 -1.95 6.05 -3.10
N GLU A 51 -3.15 5.90 -3.66
CA GLU A 51 -3.55 6.58 -4.89
C GLU A 51 -3.50 8.10 -4.77
N VAL A 52 -4.01 8.65 -3.66
CA VAL A 52 -3.95 10.09 -3.39
C VAL A 52 -2.50 10.56 -3.18
N TYR A 53 -1.69 9.78 -2.46
CA TYR A 53 -0.27 10.11 -2.27
C TYR A 53 0.52 10.07 -3.58
N ASP A 54 0.26 9.09 -4.45
CA ASP A 54 0.84 8.98 -5.78
C ASP A 54 0.43 10.15 -6.68
N ALA A 55 -0.85 10.54 -6.65
CA ALA A 55 -1.33 11.70 -7.38
C ALA A 55 -0.64 12.98 -6.90
N TRP A 56 -0.53 13.19 -5.58
CA TRP A 56 0.17 14.33 -5.01
C TRP A 56 1.65 14.38 -5.41
N LYS A 57 2.39 13.26 -5.35
CA LYS A 57 3.80 13.24 -5.77
C LYS A 57 3.97 13.70 -7.22
N LYS A 58 3.09 13.26 -8.13
CA LYS A 58 3.12 13.67 -9.55
C LYS A 58 2.94 15.18 -9.71
N THR A 59 2.09 15.82 -8.91
CA THR A 59 1.93 17.29 -8.96
C THR A 59 3.12 18.06 -8.39
N GLN A 60 4.09 17.39 -7.76
CA GLN A 60 5.34 18.02 -7.32
C GLN A 60 6.47 17.88 -8.36
N GLU A 61 6.30 16.98 -9.34
CA GLU A 61 7.27 16.74 -10.42
C GLU A 61 7.00 17.63 -11.66
N ASP A 62 5.76 18.14 -11.79
CA ASP A 62 5.31 19.13 -12.78
C ASP A 62 5.58 20.57 -12.33
#